data_AF-Q3K8P1-F1
#
_entry.id   AF-Q3K8P1-F1
#
_cell.length_a   1.000
_cell.length_b   1.000
_cell.length_c   1.000
_cell.angle_alpha   90.00
_cell.angle_beta   90.00
_cell.angle_gamma   90.00
#
_symmetry.space_group_name_H-M   'P 1'
#
loop_
_entity.id
_entity.type
_entity.pdbx_description
1 polymer ?
#
loop_
_entity_poly.entity_id
_entity_poly.type
_entity_poly.pdbx_seq_one_letter_code
_entity_poly.pdbx_strand_id
1 'polypeptide(L)'
;MAFLLCTSCAMNHGKPIAHLQYVGVERYLDRNIYQVRFTSDVDVVNLFKSKISQTLLCSFEDDFDFSAPHSAGRYGEGFVEPEISSAGPVYRADVLFFKRKNDTSEKIIEGEALRSLLVGRESIVCKVRINSYSYKIYLSEDMKVPTADLLREIDKF
;
A
#
# COMPACT_ATOMS: atom_id res chain seq x y z
N MET A 1 -24.63 16.67 -36.14
CA MET A 1 -24.26 15.48 -35.35
C MET A 1 -23.19 15.92 -34.36
N ALA A 2 -23.58 16.23 -33.13
CA ALA A 2 -22.67 16.74 -32.11
C ALA A 2 -21.99 15.54 -31.42
N PHE A 3 -20.68 15.41 -31.59
CA PHE A 3 -19.87 14.47 -30.82
C PHE A 3 -19.75 15.02 -29.39
N LEU A 4 -20.59 14.54 -28.47
CA LEU A 4 -20.39 14.70 -27.03
C LEU A 4 -19.18 13.85 -26.64
N LEU A 5 -18.01 14.48 -26.58
CA LEU A 5 -16.83 13.91 -25.95
C LEU A 5 -17.13 13.83 -24.44
N CYS A 6 -17.52 12.66 -23.96
CA CYS A 6 -17.61 12.35 -22.54
C CYS A 6 -16.18 12.35 -21.96
N THR A 7 -15.64 13.52 -21.63
CA THR A 7 -14.48 13.62 -20.76
C THR A 7 -14.93 13.19 -19.36
N SER A 8 -14.80 11.90 -19.07
CA SER A 8 -14.92 11.35 -17.72
C SER A 8 -13.73 11.86 -16.89
N CYS A 9 -13.73 13.15 -16.55
CA CYS A 9 -12.82 13.68 -15.55
C CYS A 9 -13.38 13.25 -14.19
N ALA A 10 -12.77 12.21 -13.60
CA ALA A 10 -13.07 11.84 -12.22
C ALA A 10 -12.96 13.08 -11.31
N MET A 11 -13.93 13.24 -10.41
CA MET A 11 -14.02 14.44 -9.57
C MET A 11 -12.89 14.43 -8.54
N ASN A 12 -12.39 15.62 -8.16
CA ASN A 12 -11.52 15.69 -6.98
C ASN A 12 -12.34 15.29 -5.74
N HIS A 13 -11.75 14.51 -4.85
CA HIS A 13 -12.43 14.01 -3.66
C HIS A 13 -12.62 15.04 -2.55
N GLY A 14 -11.80 16.10 -2.52
CA GLY A 14 -11.82 17.14 -1.45
C GLY A 14 -11.47 16.64 -0.05
N LYS A 15 -11.23 15.34 0.12
CA LYS A 15 -10.79 14.71 1.38
C LYS A 15 -9.39 15.16 1.82
N PRO A 16 -9.14 15.29 3.14
CA PRO A 16 -7.81 15.53 3.66
C PRO A 16 -6.86 14.40 3.30
N ILE A 17 -5.61 14.74 3.00
CA ILE A 17 -4.54 13.77 2.76
C ILE A 17 -4.07 13.24 4.11
N ALA A 18 -4.10 11.92 4.28
CA ALA A 18 -3.75 11.27 5.54
C ALA A 18 -2.24 11.28 5.77
N HIS A 19 -1.85 11.66 6.97
CA HIS A 19 -0.50 11.45 7.48
C HIS A 19 -0.43 10.11 8.21
N LEU A 20 0.42 9.21 7.71
CA LEU A 20 0.55 7.85 8.22
C LEU A 20 1.80 7.74 9.09
N GLN A 21 1.69 7.05 10.23
CA GLN A 21 2.83 6.76 11.08
C GLN A 21 3.02 5.26 11.24
N TYR A 22 4.20 4.78 10.83
CA TYR A 22 4.58 3.39 10.97
C TYR A 22 4.62 2.97 12.44
N VAL A 23 4.02 1.82 12.75
CA VAL A 23 4.01 1.24 14.11
C VAL A 23 4.89 0.00 14.17
N GLY A 24 4.80 -0.88 13.18
CA GLY A 24 5.53 -2.14 13.20
C GLY A 24 5.16 -3.06 12.05
N VAL A 25 5.89 -4.16 11.92
CA VAL A 25 5.59 -5.24 10.99
C VAL A 25 5.87 -6.59 11.63
N GLU A 26 5.01 -7.56 11.36
CA GLU A 26 5.17 -8.94 11.76
C GLU A 26 4.94 -9.86 10.57
N ARG A 27 5.73 -10.92 10.42
CA ARG A 27 5.44 -11.96 9.41
C ARG A 27 4.34 -12.88 9.93
N TYR A 28 3.32 -13.11 9.11
CA TYR A 28 2.22 -14.01 9.44
C TYR A 28 2.66 -15.47 9.29
N LEU A 29 3.00 -16.09 10.43
CA LEU A 29 3.53 -17.45 10.49
C LEU A 29 4.75 -17.61 9.54
N ASP A 30 4.92 -18.76 8.92
CA ASP A 30 5.96 -19.05 7.93
C ASP A 30 5.64 -18.51 6.52
N ARG A 31 4.52 -17.79 6.34
CA ARG A 31 4.07 -17.29 5.03
C ARG A 31 4.76 -15.97 4.68
N ASN A 32 4.92 -15.66 3.38
CA ASN A 32 5.48 -14.37 2.93
C ASN A 32 4.46 -13.20 3.01
N ILE A 33 3.65 -13.18 4.07
CA ILE A 33 2.65 -12.14 4.34
C ILE A 33 3.17 -11.30 5.50
N TYR A 34 3.25 -9.98 5.32
CA TYR A 34 3.81 -9.05 6.29
C TYR A 34 2.71 -8.13 6.80
N GLN A 35 2.35 -8.27 8.07
CA GLN A 35 1.30 -7.51 8.74
C GLN A 35 1.85 -6.14 9.14
N VAL A 36 1.76 -5.19 8.22
CA VAL A 36 2.22 -3.81 8.44
C VAL A 36 1.17 -3.06 9.24
N ARG A 37 1.57 -2.52 10.38
CA ARG A 37 0.73 -1.71 11.27
C ARG A 37 1.12 -0.25 11.21
N PHE A 38 0.11 0.61 11.22
CA PHE A 38 0.30 2.05 11.19
C PHE A 38 -0.87 2.79 11.85
N THR A 39 -0.64 4.04 12.24
CA THR A 39 -1.71 4.97 12.64
C THR A 39 -1.94 6.00 11.53
N SER A 40 -3.08 6.69 11.59
CA SER A 40 -3.46 7.73 10.63
C SER A 40 -4.26 8.81 11.35
N ASP A 41 -4.03 10.07 10.97
CA ASP A 41 -4.80 11.23 11.44
C ASP A 41 -6.18 11.36 10.77
N VAL A 42 -6.39 10.62 9.68
CA VAL A 42 -7.66 10.50 8.96
C VAL A 42 -8.18 9.07 9.07
N ASP A 43 -9.50 8.89 9.23
CA ASP A 43 -10.12 7.57 9.16
C ASP A 43 -10.12 7.04 7.72
N VAL A 44 -9.01 6.41 7.33
CA VAL A 44 -8.80 5.90 5.97
C VAL A 44 -9.77 4.78 5.61
N VAL A 45 -10.31 4.04 6.59
CA VAL A 45 -11.28 2.96 6.36
C VAL A 45 -12.65 3.52 5.97
N ASN A 46 -13.11 4.58 6.65
CA ASN A 46 -14.43 5.15 6.40
C ASN A 46 -14.40 6.47 5.61
N LEU A 47 -13.24 6.86 5.06
CA LEU A 47 -13.05 8.13 4.37
C LEU A 47 -14.03 8.34 3.20
N PHE A 48 -14.32 7.25 2.48
CA PHE A 48 -15.26 7.19 1.36
C PHE A 48 -16.39 6.21 1.67
N LYS A 49 -17.64 6.69 1.58
CA LYS A 49 -18.84 5.85 1.72
C LYS A 49 -18.92 4.77 0.64
N SER A 50 -18.55 5.13 -0.59
CA SER A 50 -18.50 4.23 -1.74
C SER A 50 -17.07 4.13 -2.24
N LYS A 51 -16.40 3.03 -1.90
CA LYS A 51 -15.05 2.70 -2.36
C LYS A 51 -15.05 1.33 -3.04
N ILE A 52 -14.19 1.19 -4.04
CA ILE A 52 -13.94 -0.08 -4.77
C ILE A 52 -12.88 -0.88 -4.03
N SER A 53 -11.81 -0.22 -3.60
CA SER A 53 -10.73 -0.83 -2.85
C SER A 53 -10.04 0.17 -1.94
N GLN A 54 -9.37 -0.34 -0.92
CA GLN A 54 -8.50 0.41 -0.02
C GLN A 54 -7.32 -0.48 0.32
N THR A 55 -6.15 -0.10 -0.15
CA THR A 55 -4.94 -0.89 -0.01
C THR A 55 -3.80 -0.06 0.55
N LEU A 56 -2.92 -0.69 1.31
CA LEU A 56 -1.60 -0.16 1.58
C LEU A 56 -0.72 -0.65 0.42
N LEU A 57 -0.21 0.29 -0.36
CA LEU A 57 0.64 0.03 -1.52
C LEU A 57 2.06 0.47 -1.18
N CYS A 58 3.05 -0.38 -1.43
CA CYS A 58 4.44 -0.19 -1.06
C CYS A 58 5.38 -0.30 -2.26
N SER A 59 6.40 0.54 -2.31
CA SER A 59 7.39 0.63 -3.38
C SER A 59 8.82 0.48 -2.86
N PHE A 60 9.65 -0.18 -3.67
CA PHE A 60 11.11 -0.24 -3.48
C PHE A 60 11.87 0.90 -4.19
N GLU A 61 11.17 1.70 -4.99
CA GLU A 61 11.69 2.70 -5.93
C GLU A 61 11.14 4.10 -5.56
N ASP A 62 11.99 5.13 -5.69
CA ASP A 62 11.66 6.50 -5.29
C ASP A 62 10.73 7.23 -6.28
N ASP A 63 10.70 6.81 -7.55
CA ASP A 63 9.89 7.40 -8.63
C ASP A 63 8.60 6.63 -8.95
N PHE A 64 8.16 5.78 -8.01
CA PHE A 64 6.99 4.93 -8.18
C PHE A 64 5.68 5.72 -8.27
N ASP A 65 4.93 5.53 -9.35
CA ASP A 65 3.58 6.08 -9.50
C ASP A 65 2.54 5.23 -8.76
N PHE A 66 2.21 5.65 -7.53
CA PHE A 66 1.18 5.02 -6.70
C PHE A 66 -0.23 5.10 -7.31
N SER A 67 -0.49 5.95 -8.30
CA SER A 67 -1.78 5.97 -8.99
C SER A 67 -1.93 4.78 -9.94
N ALA A 68 -0.81 4.29 -10.49
CA ALA A 68 -0.74 3.19 -11.46
C ALA A 68 0.27 2.10 -11.03
N PRO A 69 0.02 1.38 -9.91
CA PRO A 69 0.95 0.33 -9.42
C PRO A 69 1.27 -0.75 -10.46
N HIS A 70 0.32 -1.02 -11.36
CA HIS A 70 0.49 -1.98 -12.45
C HIS A 70 1.49 -1.53 -13.53
N SER A 71 2.11 -0.35 -13.39
CA SER A 71 3.24 0.09 -14.23
C SER A 71 4.60 -0.30 -13.64
N ALA A 72 4.69 -0.53 -12.33
CA ALA A 72 5.96 -0.77 -11.65
C ALA A 72 6.39 -2.24 -11.61
N GLY A 73 7.66 -2.54 -11.87
CA GLY A 73 8.14 -3.92 -12.00
C GLY A 73 8.06 -4.75 -10.71
N ARG A 74 8.10 -4.10 -9.54
CA ARG A 74 7.99 -4.73 -8.21
C ARG A 74 7.28 -3.81 -7.23
N TYR A 75 6.42 -4.36 -6.40
CA TYR A 75 5.68 -3.60 -5.39
C TYR A 75 5.15 -4.51 -4.29
N GLY A 76 4.64 -3.94 -3.20
CA GLY A 76 3.86 -4.66 -2.19
C GLY A 76 2.45 -4.11 -2.09
N GLU A 77 1.47 -4.96 -1.86
CA GLU A 77 0.10 -4.51 -1.57
C GLU A 77 -0.62 -5.40 -0.56
N GLY A 78 -1.51 -4.79 0.21
CA GLY A 78 -2.41 -5.48 1.14
C GLY A 78 -3.65 -4.64 1.42
N PHE A 79 -4.79 -5.28 1.71
CA PHE A 79 -6.00 -4.56 2.12
C PHE A 79 -5.82 -3.95 3.51
N VAL A 80 -6.30 -2.72 3.69
CA VAL A 80 -6.23 -2.03 4.98
C VAL A 80 -7.48 -2.33 5.79
N GLU A 81 -7.27 -2.78 7.02
CA GLU A 81 -8.31 -3.09 8.00
C GLU A 81 -8.06 -2.31 9.29
N PRO A 82 -9.12 -1.94 10.03
CA PRO A 82 -8.94 -1.40 11.37
C PRO A 82 -8.52 -2.53 12.32
N GLU A 83 -7.61 -2.23 13.24
CA GLU A 83 -7.20 -3.13 14.31
C GLU A 83 -7.73 -2.59 15.65
N ILE A 84 -8.37 -3.47 16.43
CA ILE A 84 -8.91 -3.08 17.74
C ILE A 84 -7.73 -2.83 18.68
N SER A 85 -7.54 -1.56 19.05
CA SER A 85 -6.47 -1.14 19.95
C SER A 85 -7.02 -0.21 21.04
N SER A 86 -6.56 -0.39 22.26
CA SER A 86 -6.87 0.50 23.39
C SER A 86 -6.06 1.81 23.36
N ALA A 87 -5.06 1.91 22.48
CA ALA A 87 -4.14 3.06 22.39
C ALA A 87 -4.52 4.09 21.29
N GLY A 88 -5.60 3.86 20.55
CA GLY A 88 -6.05 4.73 19.44
C GLY A 88 -6.33 3.98 18.15
N PRO A 89 -6.70 4.66 17.05
CA PRO A 89 -6.99 4.03 15.76
C PRO A 89 -5.69 3.48 15.14
N VAL A 90 -5.54 2.16 15.19
CA VAL A 90 -4.47 1.42 14.52
C VAL A 90 -5.06 0.72 13.31
N TYR A 91 -4.33 0.70 12.22
CA TYR A 91 -4.66 0.01 10.99
C TYR A 91 -3.63 -1.07 10.71
N ARG A 92 -4.08 -2.15 10.08
CA ARG A 92 -3.25 -3.26 9.64
C ARG A 92 -3.45 -3.47 8.13
N ALA A 93 -2.37 -3.80 7.44
CA ALA A 93 -2.44 -4.39 6.11
C ALA A 93 -1.58 -5.65 6.04
N ASP A 94 -2.17 -6.74 5.56
CA ASP A 94 -1.48 -7.99 5.29
C ASP A 94 -0.82 -7.89 3.90
N VAL A 95 0.41 -7.39 3.86
CA VAL A 95 1.12 -7.04 2.63
C VAL A 95 1.81 -8.27 2.03
N LEU A 96 1.52 -8.52 0.76
CA LEU A 96 2.27 -9.42 -0.11
C LEU A 96 3.13 -8.59 -1.07
N PHE A 97 4.34 -9.07 -1.37
CA PHE A 97 5.22 -8.45 -2.36
C PHE A 97 5.15 -9.20 -3.68
N PHE A 98 5.10 -8.45 -4.78
CA PHE A 98 4.90 -8.96 -6.13
C PHE A 98 5.98 -8.46 -7.08
N LYS A 99 6.38 -9.32 -8.00
CA LYS A 99 7.17 -8.99 -9.19
C LYS A 99 6.30 -9.21 -10.42
N ARG A 100 6.23 -8.21 -11.29
CA ARG A 100 5.54 -8.34 -12.57
C ARG A 100 6.28 -9.30 -13.49
N LYS A 101 5.53 -10.17 -14.17
CA LYS A 101 6.02 -11.01 -15.27
C LYS A 101 5.67 -10.39 -16.62
N ASN A 102 4.44 -9.86 -16.74
CA ASN A 102 3.93 -9.10 -17.88
C ASN A 102 2.67 -8.31 -17.44
N ASP A 103 2.03 -7.59 -18.35
CA ASP A 103 0.88 -6.72 -18.07
C ASP A 103 -0.34 -7.42 -17.43
N THR A 104 -0.41 -8.74 -17.50
CA THR A 104 -1.56 -9.53 -17.00
C THR A 104 -1.18 -10.56 -15.93
N SER A 105 0.08 -10.59 -15.48
CA SER A 105 0.57 -11.63 -14.57
C SER A 105 1.66 -11.12 -13.64
N GLU A 106 1.48 -11.44 -12.37
CA GLU A 106 2.40 -11.13 -11.28
C GLU A 106 2.73 -12.41 -10.51
N LYS A 107 3.89 -12.43 -9.86
CA LYS A 107 4.35 -13.51 -9.01
C LYS A 107 4.72 -12.95 -7.64
N ILE A 108 4.36 -13.68 -6.57
CA ILE A 108 4.82 -13.36 -5.22
C ILE A 108 6.36 -13.41 -5.14
N ILE A 109 6.94 -12.42 -4.47
CA ILE A 109 8.36 -12.37 -4.14
C ILE A 109 8.56 -13.09 -2.81
N GLU A 110 9.24 -14.24 -2.88
CA GLU A 110 9.58 -15.07 -1.73
C GLU A 110 10.68 -14.43 -0.84
N GLY A 111 10.78 -14.86 0.41
CA GLY A 111 11.68 -14.29 1.44
C GLY A 111 13.10 -13.96 0.99
N GLU A 112 13.85 -14.91 0.41
CA GLU A 112 15.24 -14.66 -0.03
C GLU A 112 15.33 -13.63 -1.18
N ALA A 113 14.37 -13.68 -2.10
CA ALA A 113 14.28 -12.73 -3.19
C ALA A 113 13.88 -11.34 -2.67
N LEU A 114 12.97 -11.28 -1.69
CA LEU A 114 12.56 -10.04 -1.04
C LEU A 114 13.72 -9.42 -0.24
N ARG A 115 14.44 -10.24 0.52
CA ARG A 115 15.65 -9.86 1.25
C ARG A 115 16.69 -9.21 0.35
N SER A 116 16.96 -9.80 -0.81
CA SER A 116 17.86 -9.22 -1.82
C SER A 116 17.40 -7.84 -2.33
N LEU A 117 16.09 -7.55 -2.29
CA LEU A 117 15.53 -6.24 -2.62
C LEU A 117 15.53 -5.26 -1.45
N LEU A 118 15.75 -5.71 -0.22
CA LEU A 118 15.72 -4.85 0.97
C LEU A 118 17.12 -4.51 1.46
N VAL A 119 18.08 -5.41 1.30
CA VAL A 119 19.49 -5.18 1.70
C VAL A 119 20.04 -3.93 1.02
N GLY A 120 20.67 -3.07 1.83
CA GLY A 120 21.26 -1.80 1.39
C GLY A 120 20.29 -0.64 1.25
N ARG A 121 18.98 -0.84 1.46
CA ARG A 121 17.98 0.23 1.55
C ARG A 121 17.66 0.52 3.01
N GLU A 122 17.41 1.78 3.36
CA GLU A 122 17.01 2.15 4.72
C GLU A 122 15.52 1.90 4.98
N SER A 123 14.67 2.24 4.00
CA SER A 123 13.22 2.07 4.07
C SER A 123 12.61 1.80 2.70
N ILE A 124 11.38 1.31 2.70
CA ILE A 124 10.47 1.34 1.54
C ILE A 124 9.38 2.40 1.78
N VAL A 125 8.79 2.92 0.71
CA VAL A 125 7.69 3.89 0.80
C VAL A 125 6.36 3.16 0.66
N CYS A 126 5.44 3.40 1.58
CA CYS A 126 4.07 2.92 1.48
C CYS A 126 3.06 4.07 1.52
N LYS A 127 1.95 3.92 0.82
CA LYS A 127 0.80 4.84 0.84
C LYS A 127 -0.50 4.07 0.96
N VAL A 128 -1.47 4.65 1.64
CA VAL A 128 -2.86 4.22 1.50
C VAL A 128 -3.39 4.71 0.16
N ARG A 129 -3.91 3.80 -0.63
CA ARG A 129 -4.53 4.04 -1.94
C ARG A 129 -5.99 3.63 -1.89
N ILE A 130 -6.91 4.54 -2.22
CA ILE A 130 -8.35 4.27 -2.26
C ILE A 130 -8.88 4.53 -3.67
N ASN A 131 -9.45 3.49 -4.27
CA ASN A 131 -10.22 3.60 -5.50
C ASN A 131 -11.68 3.86 -5.15
N SER A 132 -12.33 4.77 -5.87
CA SER A 132 -13.78 5.01 -5.79
C SER A 132 -14.36 5.15 -7.19
N TYR A 133 -15.68 5.00 -7.33
CA TYR A 133 -16.34 5.09 -8.64
C TYR A 133 -16.35 6.51 -9.23
N SER A 134 -16.49 7.53 -8.38
CA SER A 134 -16.81 8.89 -8.82
C SER A 134 -15.67 9.89 -8.63
N TYR A 135 -14.66 9.54 -7.84
CA TYR A 135 -13.55 10.42 -7.51
C TYR A 135 -12.22 9.89 -8.03
N LYS A 136 -11.28 10.81 -8.25
CA LYS A 136 -9.87 10.48 -8.48
C LYS A 136 -9.35 9.58 -7.36
N ILE A 137 -8.35 8.79 -7.70
CA ILE A 137 -7.64 7.93 -6.75
C ILE A 137 -7.14 8.80 -5.60
N TYR A 138 -7.48 8.38 -4.39
CA TYR A 138 -6.95 8.99 -3.18
C TYR A 138 -5.62 8.33 -2.84
N LEU A 139 -4.64 9.16 -2.46
CA LEU A 139 -3.33 8.74 -1.97
C LEU A 139 -3.04 9.49 -0.66
N SER A 140 -2.53 8.77 0.34
CA SER A 140 -1.96 9.39 1.54
C SER A 140 -0.61 10.05 1.27
N GLU A 141 -0.06 10.69 2.30
CA GLU A 141 1.37 10.98 2.35
C GLU A 141 2.21 9.69 2.38
N ASP A 142 3.50 9.85 2.15
CA ASP A 142 4.49 8.79 2.20
C ASP A 142 4.67 8.29 3.64
N MET A 143 4.51 7.00 3.85
CA MET A 143 4.94 6.32 5.07
C MET A 143 6.24 5.57 4.79
N LYS A 144 7.29 5.84 5.56
CA LYS A 144 8.53 5.04 5.49
C LYS A 144 8.39 3.80 6.37
N VAL A 145 8.54 2.62 5.77
CA VAL A 145 8.65 1.35 6.49
C VAL A 145 10.14 0.95 6.54
N PRO A 146 10.76 0.86 7.72
CA PRO A 146 12.16 0.47 7.85
C PRO A 146 12.41 -0.93 7.26
N THR A 147 13.40 -1.06 6.38
CA THR A 147 13.74 -2.38 5.80
C THR A 147 14.32 -3.32 6.83
N ALA A 148 15.01 -2.79 7.85
CA ALA A 148 15.55 -3.57 8.97
C ALA A 148 14.46 -4.39 9.68
N ASP A 149 13.26 -3.83 9.78
CA ASP A 149 12.12 -4.49 10.39
C ASP A 149 11.58 -5.61 9.50
N LEU A 150 11.46 -5.38 8.20
CA LEU A 150 11.10 -6.43 7.23
C LEU A 150 12.15 -7.55 7.19
N LEU A 151 13.44 -7.21 7.20
CA LEU A 151 14.54 -8.17 7.23
C LEU A 151 14.50 -9.02 8.50
N ARG A 152 14.26 -8.41 9.67
CA ARG A 152 14.05 -9.13 10.92
C ARG A 152 12.91 -10.15 10.82
N GLU A 153 11.80 -9.77 10.19
CA GLU A 153 10.64 -10.64 10.01
C GLU A 153 10.85 -11.75 8.97
N ILE A 154 11.65 -11.49 7.92
CA ILE A 154 12.11 -12.52 6.98
C ILE A 154 12.92 -13.59 7.72
N ASP A 155 13.84 -13.17 8.59
CA ASP A 155 14.87 -14.02 9.22
C ASP A 155 14.34 -14.94 10.33
N LYS A 156 13.06 -14.84 10.68
CA LYS A 156 12.42 -15.75 11.64
C LYS A 156 12.21 -17.17 11.11
N PHE A 157 12.29 -17.38 9.79
CA PHE A 157 12.01 -18.64 9.09
C PHE A 157 12.96 -18.85 7.92
#